data_AF-A0A961CLB3-F1
#
_entry.id   AF-A0A961CLB3-F1
#
_cell.length_a   1.000
_cell.length_b   1.000
_cell.length_c   1.000
_cell.angle_alpha   90.00
_cell.angle_beta   90.00
_cell.angle_gamma   90.00
#
_symmetry.space_group_name_H-M   'P 1'
#
loop_
_entity.id
_entity.type
_entity.pdbx_description
1 polymer ?
#
loop_
_entity_poly.entity_id
_entity_poly.type
_entity_poly.pdbx_seq_one_letter_code
_entity_poly.pdbx_strand_id
1 'polypeptide(L)' 'MEFSYPAPACCVAVDADGEFDWFNGNAGNPDFITLEYGIAYHALGWTIEPAPEGTTFSNDRTGHGMSVSVDGVEAF' A
#
# COMPACT_ATOMS: atom_id res chain seq x y z
N MET A 1 13.45 -27.57 10.04
CA MET A 1 12.43 -26.52 9.86
C MET A 1 13.21 -25.23 9.72
N GLU A 2 13.35 -24.74 8.50
CA GLU A 2 14.14 -23.54 8.21
C GLU A 2 13.21 -22.34 8.41
N PHE A 3 13.47 -21.56 9.47
CA PHE A 3 12.79 -20.27 9.63
C PHE A 3 13.48 -19.30 8.68
N SER A 4 12.86 -19.06 7.52
CA SER A 4 13.25 -17.94 6.67
C SER A 4 12.96 -16.67 7.47
N TYR A 5 14.01 -16.01 7.96
CA TYR A 5 13.86 -14.69 8.53
C TYR A 5 13.42 -13.75 7.40
N PRO A 6 12.32 -13.01 7.55
CA PRO A 6 11.92 -12.03 6.54
C PRO A 6 13.05 -11.03 6.34
N ALA A 7 13.44 -10.84 5.07
CA ALA A 7 14.43 -9.86 4.68
C ALA A 7 13.93 -8.43 5.02
N PRO A 8 14.83 -7.47 5.30
CA PRO A 8 14.42 -6.07 5.43
C PRO A 8 13.64 -5.65 4.19
N ALA A 9 12.45 -5.10 4.39
CA ALA A 9 11.58 -4.62 3.34
C ALA A 9 11.61 -3.08 3.37
N CYS A 10 11.87 -2.46 2.22
CA CYS A 10 11.59 -1.05 2.04
C CYS A 10 10.08 -0.89 1.97
N CYS A 11 9.51 -0.19 2.93
CA CYS A 11 8.08 0.06 3.02
C CYS A 11 7.81 1.55 2.81
N VAL A 12 6.63 1.82 2.28
CA VAL A 12 6.06 3.16 2.20
C VAL A 12 4.72 3.15 2.94
N ALA A 13 4.42 4.21 3.68
CA ALA A 13 3.14 4.38 4.34
C ALA A 13 2.60 5.78 4.16
N VAL A 14 1.28 5.87 4.15
CA VAL A 14 0.50 7.09 4.33
C VAL A 14 -0.57 6.81 5.38
N ASP A 15 -0.82 7.75 6.29
CA ASP A 15 -1.90 7.65 7.26
C ASP A 15 -3.12 8.49 6.87
N ALA A 16 -4.18 8.42 7.69
CA ALA A 16 -5.42 9.13 7.40
C ALA A 16 -5.29 10.66 7.48
N ASP A 17 -4.27 11.19 8.16
CA ASP A 17 -3.98 12.61 8.29
C ASP A 17 -3.01 13.09 7.17
N GLY A 18 -2.58 12.18 6.29
CA GLY A 18 -1.71 12.46 5.16
C GLY A 18 -0.22 12.43 5.50
N GLU A 19 0.17 11.95 6.67
CA GLU A 19 1.58 11.77 7.01
C GLU A 19 2.18 10.64 6.16
N PHE A 20 3.24 10.95 5.43
CA PHE A 20 3.90 10.04 4.48
C PHE A 20 5.34 9.76 4.89
N ASP A 21 5.74 8.49 4.90
CA ASP A 21 7.10 8.10 5.26
C ASP A 21 7.60 6.84 4.54
N TRP A 22 8.93 6.78 4.38
CA TRP A 22 9.68 5.61 3.94
C TRP A 22 10.41 5.00 5.14
N PHE A 23 10.18 3.72 5.39
CA PHE A 23 10.80 3.04 6.52
C PHE A 23 11.28 1.65 6.17
N ASN A 24 12.30 1.19 6.90
CA ASN A 24 12.75 -0.20 6.81
C ASN A 24 11.93 -1.04 7.77
N GLY A 25 11.04 -1.85 7.19
CA GLY A 25 10.14 -2.73 7.93
C GLY A 25 10.57 -4.19 7.88
N ASN A 26 9.89 -4.99 8.69
CA ASN A 26 9.85 -6.43 8.54
C ASN A 26 8.45 -6.77 8.04
N ALA A 27 8.34 -7.16 6.76
CA ALA A 27 7.05 -7.50 6.16
C ALA A 27 6.44 -8.80 6.73
N GLY A 28 7.23 -9.60 7.46
CA GLY A 28 6.80 -10.89 7.97
C GLY A 28 6.55 -11.90 6.85
N ASN A 29 5.54 -12.75 7.03
CA ASN A 29 5.01 -13.66 6.01
C ASN A 29 3.47 -13.59 6.03
N PRO A 30 2.87 -12.48 5.55
CA PRO A 30 1.44 -12.32 5.54
C PRO A 30 0.83 -13.14 4.39
N ASP A 31 -0.44 -13.49 4.53
CA ASP A 31 -1.22 -14.01 3.41
C ASP A 31 -1.54 -12.86 2.45
N PHE A 32 -1.23 -13.05 1.17
CA PHE A 32 -1.48 -12.07 0.12
C PHE A 32 -2.71 -12.45 -0.69
N ILE A 33 -3.44 -11.45 -1.15
CA ILE A 33 -4.44 -11.58 -2.20
C ILE A 33 -3.96 -10.86 -3.46
N THR A 34 -4.32 -11.38 -4.63
CA THR A 34 -4.11 -10.67 -5.88
C THR A 34 -5.19 -9.62 -6.05
N LEU A 35 -4.77 -8.39 -6.31
CA LEU A 35 -5.67 -7.31 -6.69
C LEU A 35 -5.91 -7.35 -8.20
N GLU A 36 -7.16 -7.42 -8.61
CA GLU A 36 -7.58 -7.37 -10.00
C GLU A 36 -7.75 -5.93 -10.45
N TYR A 37 -7.19 -5.59 -11.63
CA TYR A 37 -7.33 -4.25 -12.17
C TYR A 37 -8.78 -3.91 -12.49
N GLY A 38 -9.17 -2.67 -12.16
CA GLY A 38 -10.54 -2.18 -12.33
C GLY A 38 -11.53 -2.66 -11.26
N ILE A 39 -11.09 -3.45 -10.28
CA ILE A 39 -11.88 -3.79 -9.09
C ILE A 39 -11.47 -2.88 -7.94
N ALA A 40 -12.41 -2.11 -7.41
CA ALA A 40 -12.18 -1.34 -6.19
C ALA A 40 -12.30 -2.24 -4.95
N TYR A 41 -11.33 -2.13 -4.04
CA TYR A 41 -11.31 -2.83 -2.77
C TYR A 41 -11.47 -1.82 -1.63
N HIS A 42 -12.09 -2.24 -0.53
CA HIS A 42 -12.27 -1.39 0.65
C HIS A 42 -11.73 -2.08 1.89
N ALA A 43 -10.92 -1.36 2.66
CA ALA A 43 -10.36 -1.85 3.92
C ALA A 43 -10.13 -0.69 4.89
N LEU A 44 -10.65 -0.82 6.12
CA LEU A 44 -10.36 0.12 7.22
C LEU A 44 -10.59 1.61 6.89
N GLY A 45 -11.60 1.91 6.05
CA GLY A 45 -11.90 3.29 5.62
C GLY A 45 -10.99 3.81 4.50
N TRP A 46 -10.34 2.90 3.78
CA TRP A 46 -9.59 3.18 2.56
C TRP A 46 -10.26 2.51 1.37
N THR A 47 -10.29 3.22 0.25
CA THR A 47 -10.55 2.68 -1.07
C THR A 47 -9.22 2.42 -1.79
N ILE A 48 -9.09 1.23 -2.37
CA ILE A 48 -7.90 0.78 -3.10
C ILE A 48 -8.32 0.52 -4.54
N GLU A 49 -7.71 1.23 -5.47
CA GLU A 49 -8.03 1.21 -6.90
C GLU A 49 -6.80 0.76 -7.69
N PRO A 50 -6.66 -0.55 -7.97
CA PRO A 50 -5.60 -1.09 -8.79
C PRO A 50 -5.88 -0.81 -10.27
N ALA A 51 -4.88 -0.25 -10.95
CA ALA A 51 -4.90 0.03 -12.38
C ALA A 51 -3.56 -0.36 -13.03
N PRO A 52 -3.51 -0.53 -14.36
CA PRO A 52 -2.25 -0.82 -15.07
C PRO A 52 -1.14 0.20 -14.82
N GLU A 53 -1.51 1.46 -14.63
CA GLU A 53 -0.61 2.59 -14.35
C GLU A 53 -0.13 2.67 -12.89
N GLY A 54 -0.78 1.97 -11.97
CA GLY A 54 -0.48 2.02 -10.54
C GLY A 54 -1.67 1.66 -9.67
N THR A 55 -1.43 1.55 -8.37
CA THR A 55 -2.49 1.34 -7.37
C THR A 55 -2.65 2.60 -6.54
N THR A 56 -3.87 3.13 -6.49
CA THR A 56 -4.23 4.29 -5.68
C THR A 56 -4.88 3.85 -4.39
N PHE A 57 -4.45 4.43 -3.28
CA PHE A 57 -5.01 4.26 -1.94
C PHE A 57 -5.57 5.60 -1.49
N SER A 58 -6.86 5.67 -1.19
CA SER A 58 -7.55 6.91 -0.80
C SER A 58 -8.30 6.71 0.50
N ASN A 59 -8.07 7.59 1.49
CA ASN A 59 -8.83 7.58 2.73
C ASN A 59 -10.23 8.14 2.48
N ASP A 60 -11.27 7.36 2.76
CA ASP A 60 -12.65 7.69 2.43
C ASP A 60 -13.16 8.94 3.17
N ARG A 61 -12.55 9.27 4.31
CA ARG A 61 -12.97 10.40 5.16
C ARG A 61 -12.22 11.69 4.85
N THR A 62 -10.90 11.60 4.63
CA THR A 62 -10.04 12.78 4.51
C THR A 62 -9.66 13.08 3.07
N GLY A 63 -9.78 12.11 2.16
CA GLY A 63 -9.31 12.23 0.79
C GLY A 63 -7.79 12.17 0.66
N HIS A 64 -7.04 12.00 1.75
CA HIS A 64 -5.60 11.79 1.72
C HIS A 64 -5.25 10.41 1.20
N GLY A 65 -4.08 10.27 0.59
CA GLY A 65 -3.71 9.01 -0.02
C GLY A 65 -2.37 8.96 -0.69
N MET A 66 -2.15 7.86 -1.42
CA MET A 66 -0.98 7.70 -2.27
C MET A 66 -1.29 6.85 -3.50
N SER A 67 -0.56 7.12 -4.58
CA SER A 67 -0.49 6.30 -5.78
C SER A 67 0.88 5.63 -5.85
N VAL A 68 0.90 4.31 -6.04
CA VAL A 68 2.12 3.49 -6.13
C VAL A 68 2.21 2.84 -7.50
N SER A 69 3.32 3.05 -8.20
CA SER A 69 3.61 2.43 -9.50
C SER A 69 5.08 2.01 -9.61
N VAL A 70 5.46 1.47 -10.76
CA VAL A 70 6.86 1.16 -11.08
C VAL A 70 7.72 2.41 -11.27
N ASP A 71 7.10 3.56 -11.57
CA ASP A 71 7.79 4.83 -11.79
C ASP A 71 8.04 5.58 -10.47
N GLY A 72 7.25 5.30 -9.44
CA GLY A 72 7.43 5.91 -8.12
C GLY A 72 6.19 5.84 -7.23
N VAL A 73 6.23 6.66 -6.17
CA VAL A 73 5.13 6.84 -5.23
C VAL A 73 4.84 8.33 -5.08
N GLU A 74 3.57 8.71 -5.11
CA GLU A 74 3.11 10.09 -4.95
C GLU A 74 1.97 10.13 -3.92
N ALA A 75 2.10 10.98 -2.90
CA ALA A 75 1.06 11.20 -1.88
C ALA A 75 0.24 12.47 -2.17
N PHE A 76 -1.01 12.50 -1.71
CA PHE A 76 -1.96 13.61 -1.89
C PHE A 76 -2.85 13.84 -0.66
#